data_AF-V5GDC2-F1
#
_entry.id   AF-V5GDC2-F1
#
_cell.length_a   1.000
_cell.length_b   1.000
_cell.length_c   1.000
_cell.angle_alpha   90.00
_cell.angle_beta   90.00
_cell.angle_gamma   90.00
#
_symmetry.space_group_name_H-M   'P 1'
#
loop_
_entity.id
_entity.type
_entity.pdbx_description
1 polymer ?
#
loop_
_entity_poly.entity_id
_entity_poly.type
_entity_poly.pdbx_seq_one_letter_code
_entity_poly.pdbx_strand_id
1 'polypeptide(L)'
;MASSDPYPVSLSSLHFPSAEQSLSQTLASLRRSALSVSNRLRSIETDAQFVHDVADHYGLPLVANERCGSWYIPPESKAGSAYFKSTDGHTGQWDFSFRRLNLQILPIARDHGGCIIVDSTRRGKLMPDALSKTVPIWCAVMNRALFPLDTAYHAVQFPPDYLGPSEESQIERRIDGFVHALKALKLDIEGLRQSLGRPIKIAWANRTYLYPDDLHKGDGYNLFVLCSASKRVHGAEMSEGGYIQGAGDDSESWAHGLTPPVFWENKSTLLATDEEDLPNLIQDLIIKQSTQKVGQEAVLVAPTRNLYISRTSNLPTDGDGYDLVIDCNATPQGPEGSAKRLNLGCGSAKLGSRDLRKSLDRVKDFVNAKLVSNPAQSLLVTCETGKDLSAGAVLAILCLFYDDNGKFVGPQSQYMDKQFIRQRLAWIVTSKHDVNPSRSTLQSVNAFLMQRPDY
;
A
#
# COMPACT_ATOMS: atom_id res chain seq x y z
N MET A 1 28.37 -65.06 51.96
CA MET A 1 27.17 -64.49 51.29
C MET A 1 27.41 -63.00 51.13
N ALA A 2 27.72 -62.54 49.93
CA ALA A 2 27.92 -61.12 49.63
C ALA A 2 26.78 -60.69 48.69
N SER A 3 25.97 -59.74 49.15
CA SER A 3 24.81 -59.19 48.45
C SER A 3 25.25 -58.34 47.26
N SER A 4 24.72 -58.66 46.09
CA SER A 4 24.84 -57.88 44.86
C SER A 4 23.91 -56.66 44.93
N ASP A 5 24.46 -55.45 44.99
CA ASP A 5 23.69 -54.24 44.70
C ASP A 5 23.42 -54.13 43.19
N PRO A 6 22.16 -53.98 42.75
CA PRO A 6 21.83 -53.83 41.34
C PRO A 6 22.10 -52.38 40.88
N TYR A 7 22.92 -52.22 39.84
CA TYR A 7 23.03 -50.96 39.11
C TYR A 7 21.65 -50.57 38.53
N PRO A 8 21.30 -49.27 38.48
CA PRO A 8 19.98 -48.85 38.01
C PRO A 8 19.85 -49.09 36.50
N VAL A 9 18.87 -49.91 36.10
CA VAL A 9 18.61 -50.32 34.70
C VAL A 9 17.42 -49.59 34.05
N SER A 10 16.94 -48.48 34.62
CA SER A 10 15.91 -47.66 33.96
C SER A 10 16.12 -46.15 34.14
N LEU A 11 15.86 -45.38 33.08
CA LEU A 11 15.91 -43.91 33.03
C LEU A 11 15.09 -43.22 34.13
N SER A 12 14.08 -43.90 34.68
CA SER A 12 13.25 -43.41 35.79
C SER A 12 13.96 -43.36 37.15
N SER A 13 15.15 -43.95 37.28
CA SER A 13 15.97 -43.92 38.50
C SER A 13 17.03 -42.82 38.51
N LEU A 14 17.15 -42.05 37.43
CA LEU A 14 17.95 -40.83 37.36
C LEU A 14 17.09 -39.67 37.84
N HIS A 15 17.31 -39.25 39.09
CA HIS A 15 16.75 -38.00 39.61
C HIS A 15 17.42 -36.80 38.92
N PHE A 16 16.82 -36.31 37.83
CA PHE A 16 17.14 -34.98 37.31
C PHE A 16 16.49 -33.93 38.21
N PRO A 17 17.24 -32.92 38.71
CA PRO A 17 16.66 -31.84 39.51
C PRO A 17 15.53 -31.18 38.71
N SER A 18 14.36 -31.01 39.33
CA SER A 18 13.14 -30.45 38.73
C SER A 18 13.22 -28.93 38.48
N ALA A 19 14.34 -28.45 37.95
CA ALA A 19 14.59 -27.08 37.52
C ALA A 19 15.09 -27.00 36.06
N GLU A 20 14.84 -28.03 35.26
CA GLU A 20 15.10 -27.95 33.82
C GLU A 20 13.94 -27.23 33.14
N GLN A 21 14.10 -25.92 32.90
CA GLN A 21 13.45 -25.30 31.76
C GLN A 21 13.78 -26.19 30.55
N SER A 22 12.75 -26.76 29.92
CA SER A 22 12.99 -27.69 28.82
C SER A 22 13.80 -26.97 27.74
N LEU A 23 14.76 -27.64 27.09
CA LEU A 23 15.55 -27.05 26.00
C LEU A 23 14.65 -26.34 24.97
N SER A 24 13.44 -26.85 24.75
CA SER A 24 12.40 -26.24 23.93
C SER A 24 11.87 -24.90 24.48
N GLN A 25 11.67 -24.75 25.79
CA GLN A 25 11.28 -23.49 26.43
C GLN A 25 12.41 -22.47 26.36
N THR A 26 13.66 -22.88 26.57
CA THR A 26 14.84 -22.02 26.44
C THR A 26 15.01 -21.56 24.99
N LEU A 27 14.91 -22.45 24.01
CA LEU A 27 14.96 -22.09 22.59
C LEU A 27 13.77 -21.20 22.17
N ALA A 28 12.57 -21.43 22.71
CA ALA A 28 11.42 -20.58 22.45
C ALA A 28 11.54 -19.19 23.09
N SER A 29 12.18 -19.10 24.28
CA SER A 29 12.52 -17.84 24.94
C SER A 29 13.56 -17.07 24.13
N LEU A 30 14.64 -17.74 23.69
CA LEU A 30 15.68 -17.16 22.84
C LEU A 30 15.15 -16.71 21.47
N ARG A 31 14.20 -17.45 20.88
CA ARG A 31 13.52 -17.02 19.66
C ARG A 31 12.66 -15.78 19.90
N ARG A 32 11.95 -15.71 21.03
CA ARG A 32 11.15 -14.52 21.39
C ARG A 32 12.03 -13.31 21.62
N SER A 33 13.16 -13.45 22.32
CA SER A 33 14.09 -12.34 22.54
C SER A 33 14.79 -11.89 21.26
N ALA A 34 15.13 -12.82 20.36
CA ALA A 34 15.67 -12.47 19.04
C ALA A 34 14.66 -11.68 18.20
N LEU A 35 13.36 -11.96 18.36
CA LEU A 35 12.25 -11.29 17.69
C LEU A 35 11.59 -10.19 18.55
N SER A 36 12.35 -9.50 19.40
CA SER A 36 11.85 -8.40 20.21
C SER A 36 11.45 -7.17 19.38
N VAL A 37 10.67 -6.27 19.97
CA VAL A 37 10.33 -4.95 19.41
C VAL A 37 11.61 -4.13 19.31
N SER A 38 12.43 -4.12 20.35
CA SER A 38 13.72 -3.41 20.40
C SER A 38 14.64 -3.79 19.24
N ASN A 39 14.78 -5.09 18.96
CA ASN A 39 15.61 -5.58 17.86
C ASN A 39 15.07 -5.12 16.50
N ARG A 40 13.75 -5.07 16.33
CA ARG A 40 13.13 -4.59 15.08
C ARG A 40 13.38 -3.11 14.88
N LEU A 41 13.21 -2.29 15.91
CA LEU A 41 13.45 -0.84 15.82
C LEU A 41 14.92 -0.55 15.49
N ARG A 42 15.88 -1.24 16.13
CA ARG A 42 17.31 -1.12 15.81
C ARG A 42 17.64 -1.59 14.39
N SER A 43 17.02 -2.68 13.94
CA SER A 43 17.19 -3.17 12.57
C SER A 43 16.65 -2.18 11.55
N ILE A 44 15.50 -1.57 11.82
CA ILE A 44 14.91 -0.51 10.99
C ILE A 44 15.85 0.70 10.93
N GLU A 45 16.41 1.17 12.05
CA GLU A 45 17.37 2.27 12.06
C GLU A 45 18.62 1.94 11.23
N THR A 46 19.16 0.74 11.40
CA THR A 46 20.33 0.28 10.64
C THR A 46 20.04 0.20 9.14
N ASP A 47 18.86 -0.27 8.76
CA ASP A 47 18.38 -0.35 7.37
C ASP A 47 18.11 1.02 6.76
N ALA A 48 17.59 1.96 7.53
CA ALA A 48 17.37 3.34 7.09
C ALA A 48 18.68 4.08 6.80
N GLN A 49 19.76 3.81 7.55
CA GLN A 49 21.07 4.39 7.25
C GLN A 49 21.56 3.97 5.86
N PHE A 50 21.43 2.69 5.51
CA PHE A 50 21.79 2.22 4.18
C PHE A 50 20.93 2.85 3.08
N VAL A 51 19.63 3.04 3.32
CA VAL A 51 18.74 3.74 2.38
C VAL A 51 19.20 5.19 2.17
N HIS A 52 19.68 5.85 3.22
CA HIS A 52 20.26 7.19 3.12
C HIS A 52 21.56 7.18 2.31
N ASP A 53 22.48 6.24 2.56
CA ASP A 53 23.72 6.11 1.79
C ASP A 53 23.45 5.88 0.29
N VAL A 54 22.39 5.12 -0.05
CA VAL A 54 21.93 4.96 -1.44
C VAL A 54 21.37 6.26 -2.01
N ALA A 55 20.61 7.03 -1.22
CA ALA A 55 20.12 8.36 -1.65
C ALA A 55 21.26 9.32 -1.98
N ASP A 56 22.29 9.36 -1.13
CA ASP A 56 23.48 10.18 -1.33
C ASP A 56 24.27 9.74 -2.56
N HIS A 57 24.44 8.42 -2.75
CA HIS A 57 25.16 7.87 -3.90
C HIS A 57 24.52 8.25 -5.25
N TYR A 58 23.19 8.15 -5.36
CA TYR A 58 22.49 8.44 -6.60
C TYR A 58 22.06 9.92 -6.74
N GLY A 59 22.01 10.68 -5.64
CA GLY A 59 21.49 12.05 -5.61
C GLY A 59 20.01 12.12 -6.00
N LEU A 60 19.21 11.13 -5.59
CA LEU A 60 17.81 10.97 -5.98
C LEU A 60 16.86 10.98 -4.76
N PRO A 61 15.62 11.46 -4.92
CA PRO A 61 14.64 11.49 -3.85
C PRO A 61 14.14 10.08 -3.47
N LEU A 62 13.82 9.90 -2.18
CA LEU A 62 13.29 8.64 -1.64
C LEU A 62 11.77 8.57 -1.78
N VAL A 63 11.28 7.48 -2.36
CA VAL A 63 9.87 7.13 -2.49
C VAL A 63 9.62 5.84 -1.71
N ALA A 64 8.73 5.88 -0.73
CA ALA A 64 8.39 4.70 0.05
C ALA A 64 7.42 3.79 -0.71
N ASN A 65 7.76 2.51 -0.92
CA ASN A 65 6.72 1.53 -1.20
C ASN A 65 5.98 1.22 0.10
N GLU A 66 4.75 1.69 0.25
CA GLU A 66 3.97 1.76 1.49
C GLU A 66 3.57 0.41 2.09
N ARG A 67 4.07 -0.70 1.52
CA ARG A 67 4.04 -2.00 2.17
C ARG A 67 4.92 -2.01 3.43
N CYS A 68 6.14 -1.48 3.33
CA CYS A 68 7.02 -1.30 4.48
C CYS A 68 8.10 -0.22 4.32
N GLY A 69 8.28 0.35 3.12
CA GLY A 69 9.31 1.33 2.80
C GLY A 69 9.33 2.54 3.74
N SER A 70 8.16 2.97 4.23
CA SER A 70 8.03 4.10 5.16
C SER A 70 8.72 3.86 6.51
N TRP A 71 8.94 2.60 6.91
CA TRP A 71 9.72 2.30 8.10
C TRP A 71 11.19 2.68 7.93
N TYR A 72 11.72 2.64 6.70
CA TYR A 72 13.15 2.86 6.42
C TYR A 72 13.46 4.26 5.88
N ILE A 73 12.46 5.14 5.77
CA ILE A 73 12.64 6.51 5.29
C ILE A 73 12.11 7.48 6.37
N PRO A 74 12.97 8.32 6.97
CA PRO A 74 12.53 9.40 7.85
C PRO A 74 11.54 10.33 7.14
N PRO A 75 10.46 10.82 7.79
CA PRO A 75 9.43 11.64 7.15
C PRO A 75 9.96 12.86 6.40
N GLU A 76 10.99 13.52 6.94
CA GLU A 76 11.65 14.69 6.35
C GLU A 76 12.41 14.39 5.06
N SER A 77 12.83 13.13 4.86
CA SER A 77 13.57 12.67 3.68
C SER A 77 12.66 12.02 2.63
N LYS A 78 11.37 11.85 2.94
CA LYS A 78 10.41 11.16 2.07
C LYS A 78 9.78 12.12 1.06
N ALA A 79 10.16 11.98 -0.21
CA ALA A 79 9.60 12.78 -1.29
C ALA A 79 8.23 12.27 -1.77
N GLY A 80 7.91 10.99 -1.55
CA GLY A 80 6.63 10.44 -1.97
C GLY A 80 6.39 9.00 -1.57
N SER A 81 5.29 8.47 -2.09
CA SER A 81 4.79 7.14 -1.76
C SER A 81 4.33 6.38 -2.99
N ALA A 82 4.47 5.06 -2.95
CA ALA A 82 4.04 4.11 -3.95
C ALA A 82 3.36 2.90 -3.29
N TYR A 83 2.57 2.15 -4.07
CA TYR A 83 1.89 0.94 -3.62
C TYR A 83 2.07 -0.21 -4.62
N PHE A 84 3.30 -0.67 -4.77
CA PHE A 84 3.63 -1.88 -5.53
C PHE A 84 3.48 -3.11 -4.64
N LYS A 85 2.74 -4.12 -5.08
CA LYS A 85 2.47 -5.32 -4.28
C LYS A 85 3.22 -6.52 -4.84
N SER A 86 3.99 -7.18 -3.99
CA SER A 86 4.76 -8.39 -4.33
C SER A 86 3.96 -9.50 -4.99
N THR A 87 2.67 -9.67 -4.62
CA THR A 87 1.80 -10.70 -5.23
C THR A 87 1.63 -10.52 -6.73
N ASP A 88 1.75 -9.29 -7.23
CA ASP A 88 1.61 -8.96 -8.64
C ASP A 88 2.90 -9.36 -9.41
N GLY A 89 3.99 -9.70 -8.72
CA GLY A 89 5.25 -10.24 -9.27
C GLY A 89 5.48 -11.74 -9.00
N HIS A 90 4.52 -12.43 -8.39
CA HIS A 90 4.65 -13.87 -8.13
C HIS A 90 4.63 -14.68 -9.45
N THR A 91 5.38 -15.78 -9.47
CA THR A 91 5.46 -16.70 -10.60
C THR A 91 4.05 -17.16 -11.03
N GLY A 92 3.78 -17.09 -12.34
CA GLY A 92 2.50 -17.42 -12.94
C GLY A 92 1.39 -16.38 -12.75
N GLN A 93 1.57 -15.39 -11.87
CA GLN A 93 0.62 -14.29 -11.69
C GLN A 93 0.98 -13.10 -12.58
N TRP A 94 2.21 -12.57 -12.47
CA TRP A 94 2.75 -11.38 -13.16
C TRP A 94 1.68 -10.45 -13.73
N ASP A 95 1.27 -9.45 -12.95
CA ASP A 95 0.09 -8.61 -13.20
C ASP A 95 0.42 -7.11 -13.16
N PHE A 96 -0.42 -6.31 -13.82
CA PHE A 96 -0.37 -4.85 -13.78
C PHE A 96 -1.61 -4.32 -13.04
N SER A 97 -1.40 -3.62 -11.91
CA SER A 97 -2.53 -3.23 -11.07
C SER A 97 -3.25 -1.97 -11.54
N PHE A 98 -4.47 -2.15 -12.04
CA PHE A 98 -5.39 -1.03 -12.34
C PHE A 98 -6.02 -0.39 -11.09
N ARG A 99 -5.74 -0.91 -9.90
CA ARG A 99 -6.18 -0.32 -8.62
C ARG A 99 -5.11 0.56 -7.97
N ARG A 100 -3.85 0.36 -8.34
CA ARG A 100 -2.66 1.01 -7.77
C ARG A 100 -1.78 1.41 -8.93
N LEU A 101 -2.19 2.48 -9.62
CA LEU A 101 -1.55 2.92 -10.85
C LEU A 101 -0.20 3.59 -10.60
N ASN A 102 0.07 4.06 -9.39
CA ASN A 102 1.34 4.69 -8.97
C ASN A 102 1.77 5.90 -9.82
N LEU A 103 0.81 6.62 -10.41
CA LEU A 103 1.05 7.75 -11.31
C LEU A 103 1.60 8.99 -10.60
N GLN A 104 1.45 9.07 -9.27
CA GLN A 104 2.02 10.13 -8.45
C GLN A 104 3.56 10.16 -8.45
N ILE A 105 4.21 9.07 -8.87
CA ILE A 105 5.68 9.00 -8.95
C ILE A 105 6.20 9.75 -10.19
N LEU A 106 5.38 9.89 -11.24
CA LEU A 106 5.79 10.49 -12.51
C LEU A 106 6.35 11.93 -12.34
N PRO A 107 5.66 12.87 -11.68
CA PRO A 107 6.20 14.22 -11.48
C PRO A 107 7.46 14.23 -10.61
N ILE A 108 7.51 13.41 -9.53
CA ILE A 108 8.69 13.31 -8.66
C ILE A 108 9.92 12.91 -9.49
N ALA A 109 9.75 11.87 -10.31
CA ALA A 109 10.79 11.38 -11.20
C ALA A 109 11.22 12.44 -12.21
N ARG A 110 10.27 13.12 -12.87
CA ARG A 110 10.58 14.18 -13.84
C ARG A 110 11.41 15.30 -13.23
N ASP A 111 11.00 15.80 -12.06
CA ASP A 111 11.61 16.97 -11.43
C ASP A 111 13.04 16.68 -10.95
N HIS A 112 13.32 15.42 -10.57
CA HIS A 112 14.61 15.02 -10.03
C HIS A 112 15.43 14.15 -11.00
N GLY A 113 14.93 13.86 -12.20
CA GLY A 113 15.54 12.92 -13.17
C GLY A 113 15.57 11.47 -12.69
N GLY A 114 14.67 11.10 -11.77
CA GLY A 114 14.62 9.77 -11.17
C GLY A 114 14.07 9.76 -9.74
N CYS A 115 14.02 8.57 -9.16
CA CYS A 115 13.69 8.37 -7.74
C CYS A 115 14.20 7.02 -7.25
N ILE A 116 14.37 6.87 -5.94
CA ILE A 116 14.68 5.60 -5.29
C ILE A 116 13.39 5.05 -4.65
N ILE A 117 12.93 3.88 -5.10
CA ILE A 117 11.79 3.20 -4.52
C ILE A 117 12.29 2.21 -3.46
N VAL A 118 11.93 2.47 -2.21
CA VAL A 118 12.40 1.71 -1.05
C VAL A 118 11.35 0.69 -0.63
N ASP A 119 11.78 -0.57 -0.49
CA ASP A 119 11.00 -1.66 0.09
C ASP A 119 11.93 -2.62 0.83
N SER A 120 11.39 -3.63 1.49
CA SER A 120 12.19 -4.69 2.09
C SER A 120 11.52 -6.05 1.94
N THR A 121 12.25 -7.10 2.27
CA THR A 121 11.73 -8.47 2.30
C THR A 121 12.33 -9.22 3.47
N ARG A 122 11.63 -10.26 3.90
CA ARG A 122 12.06 -11.18 4.97
C ARG A 122 12.57 -12.50 4.41
N ARG A 123 12.95 -13.40 5.34
CA ARG A 123 13.16 -14.85 5.12
C ARG A 123 14.23 -15.18 4.08
N GLY A 124 15.35 -14.45 4.12
CA GLY A 124 16.51 -14.77 3.29
C GLY A 124 16.33 -14.50 1.80
N LYS A 125 15.28 -13.77 1.38
CA LYS A 125 15.21 -13.20 0.04
C LYS A 125 16.14 -11.99 -0.06
N LEU A 126 16.78 -11.77 -1.20
CA LEU A 126 17.63 -10.59 -1.39
C LEU A 126 16.80 -9.32 -1.60
N MET A 127 15.69 -9.45 -2.34
CA MET A 127 14.77 -8.35 -2.62
C MET A 127 13.33 -8.87 -2.75
N PRO A 128 12.31 -8.04 -2.49
CA PRO A 128 10.92 -8.43 -2.66
C PRO A 128 10.56 -8.55 -4.15
N ASP A 129 9.57 -9.40 -4.46
CA ASP A 129 9.02 -9.54 -5.81
C ASP A 129 8.43 -8.21 -6.35
N ALA A 130 8.10 -7.28 -5.45
CA ALA A 130 7.70 -5.92 -5.81
C ALA A 130 8.81 -5.19 -6.58
N LEU A 131 10.07 -5.30 -6.12
CA LEU A 131 11.22 -4.60 -6.72
C LEU A 131 11.91 -5.42 -7.82
N SER A 132 11.84 -6.76 -7.78
CA SER A 132 12.46 -7.58 -8.83
C SER A 132 11.57 -7.77 -10.07
N LYS A 133 10.25 -7.68 -9.93
CA LYS A 133 9.30 -7.98 -11.02
C LYS A 133 8.18 -6.96 -11.16
N THR A 134 7.46 -6.62 -10.09
CA THR A 134 6.26 -5.76 -10.21
C THR A 134 6.58 -4.35 -10.72
N VAL A 135 7.58 -3.67 -10.14
CA VAL A 135 8.01 -2.34 -10.59
C VAL A 135 8.61 -2.41 -12.00
N PRO A 136 9.51 -3.36 -12.33
CA PRO A 136 9.95 -3.56 -13.72
C PRO A 136 8.84 -3.72 -14.76
N ILE A 137 7.84 -4.56 -14.48
CA ILE A 137 6.66 -4.72 -15.35
C ILE A 137 5.95 -3.38 -15.53
N TRP A 138 5.73 -2.65 -14.43
CA TRP A 138 5.09 -1.33 -14.47
C TRP A 138 5.89 -0.34 -15.31
N CYS A 139 7.20 -0.26 -15.14
CA CYS A 139 8.07 0.63 -15.92
C CYS A 139 8.03 0.30 -17.42
N ALA A 140 8.07 -0.98 -17.80
CA ALA A 140 7.97 -1.40 -19.20
C ALA A 140 6.62 -1.02 -19.81
N VAL A 141 5.52 -1.19 -19.07
CA VAL A 141 4.18 -0.75 -19.50
C VAL A 141 4.12 0.77 -19.68
N MET A 142 4.66 1.55 -18.73
CA MET A 142 4.70 3.01 -18.83
C MET A 142 5.57 3.48 -20.00
N ASN A 143 6.75 2.90 -20.20
CA ASN A 143 7.62 3.23 -21.33
C ASN A 143 6.92 2.97 -22.67
N ARG A 144 6.30 1.79 -22.86
CA ARG A 144 5.57 1.48 -24.10
C ARG A 144 4.32 2.35 -24.30
N ALA A 145 3.60 2.68 -23.22
CA ALA A 145 2.38 3.46 -23.30
C ALA A 145 2.63 4.95 -23.57
N LEU A 146 3.64 5.53 -22.90
CA LEU A 146 3.93 6.98 -22.92
C LEU A 146 5.00 7.37 -23.95
N PHE A 147 5.92 6.48 -24.28
CA PHE A 147 7.05 6.72 -25.19
C PHE A 147 7.13 5.64 -26.30
N PRO A 148 6.13 5.55 -27.18
CA PRO A 148 6.04 4.47 -28.17
C PRO A 148 7.15 4.49 -29.23
N LEU A 149 7.84 5.62 -29.43
CA LEU A 149 8.95 5.76 -30.38
C LEU A 149 10.30 5.35 -29.77
N ASP A 150 10.42 5.37 -28.44
CA ASP A 150 11.67 5.09 -27.72
C ASP A 150 11.81 3.59 -27.40
N THR A 151 11.85 2.77 -28.45
CA THR A 151 11.79 1.29 -28.36
C THR A 151 12.93 0.68 -27.54
N ALA A 152 14.05 1.37 -27.40
CA ALA A 152 15.17 0.97 -26.55
C ALA A 152 14.79 0.79 -25.06
N TYR A 153 13.70 1.41 -24.61
CA TYR A 153 13.23 1.35 -23.22
C TYR A 153 12.03 0.40 -23.02
N HIS A 154 11.62 -0.35 -24.05
CA HIS A 154 10.40 -1.15 -24.04
C HIS A 154 10.55 -2.54 -23.42
N ALA A 155 11.78 -3.05 -23.34
CA ALA A 155 12.08 -4.34 -22.72
C ALA A 155 11.87 -4.26 -21.20
N VAL A 156 11.42 -5.37 -20.60
CA VAL A 156 11.34 -5.47 -19.14
C VAL A 156 12.74 -5.65 -18.60
N GLN A 157 13.15 -4.83 -17.64
CA GLN A 157 14.49 -4.87 -17.05
C GLN A 157 14.45 -5.71 -15.77
N PHE A 158 15.27 -6.75 -15.66
CA PHE A 158 15.32 -7.62 -14.47
C PHE A 158 16.66 -7.51 -13.74
N PRO A 159 16.69 -7.72 -12.41
CA PRO A 159 17.94 -7.78 -11.67
C PRO A 159 18.78 -8.98 -12.14
N PRO A 160 20.12 -8.90 -12.04
CA PRO A 160 21.03 -9.90 -12.60
C PRO A 160 20.86 -11.25 -11.91
N ASP A 161 20.89 -12.32 -12.70
CA ASP A 161 20.78 -13.72 -12.28
C ASP A 161 19.55 -14.03 -11.39
N TYR A 162 18.49 -13.22 -11.48
CA TYR A 162 17.32 -13.35 -10.60
C TYR A 162 16.23 -14.26 -11.17
N LEU A 163 16.05 -14.25 -12.50
CA LEU A 163 15.02 -15.02 -13.21
C LEU A 163 15.64 -15.90 -14.28
N GLY A 164 15.03 -17.05 -14.55
CA GLY A 164 15.42 -17.88 -15.69
C GLY A 164 14.82 -17.35 -17.01
N PRO A 165 15.45 -17.60 -18.18
CA PRO A 165 14.98 -17.07 -19.47
C PRO A 165 13.52 -17.40 -19.81
N SER A 166 13.02 -18.54 -19.35
CA SER A 166 11.63 -18.95 -19.54
C SER A 166 10.64 -18.07 -18.76
N GLU A 167 10.99 -17.68 -17.52
CA GLU A 167 10.15 -16.77 -16.72
C GLU A 167 10.15 -15.36 -17.32
N GLU A 168 11.31 -14.86 -17.73
CA GLU A 168 11.44 -13.57 -18.41
C GLU A 168 10.56 -13.50 -19.67
N SER A 169 10.67 -14.49 -20.55
CA SER A 169 9.85 -14.58 -21.78
C SER A 169 8.34 -14.67 -21.48
N GLN A 170 7.94 -15.31 -20.39
CA GLN A 170 6.53 -15.36 -19.98
C GLN A 170 6.02 -14.02 -19.47
N ILE A 171 6.86 -13.25 -18.76
CA ILE A 171 6.54 -11.90 -18.32
C ILE A 171 6.41 -10.96 -19.51
N GLU A 172 7.40 -10.97 -20.42
CA GLU A 172 7.43 -10.08 -21.60
C GLU A 172 6.19 -10.24 -22.48
N ARG A 173 5.72 -11.48 -22.69
CA ARG A 173 4.51 -11.77 -23.48
C ARG A 173 3.23 -11.13 -22.91
N ARG A 174 3.22 -10.71 -21.66
CA ARG A 174 2.05 -10.09 -21.01
C ARG A 174 2.03 -8.57 -21.16
N ILE A 175 3.18 -7.95 -21.44
CA ILE A 175 3.34 -6.49 -21.41
C ILE A 175 2.39 -5.80 -22.38
N ASP A 176 2.27 -6.28 -23.62
CA ASP A 176 1.36 -5.67 -24.59
C ASP A 176 -0.08 -5.73 -24.11
N GLY A 177 -0.53 -6.84 -23.52
CA GLY A 177 -1.86 -6.95 -22.92
C GLY A 177 -2.09 -5.89 -21.84
N PHE A 178 -1.09 -5.60 -21.00
CA PHE A 178 -1.16 -4.55 -19.98
C PHE A 178 -1.18 -3.14 -20.58
N VAL A 179 -0.41 -2.88 -21.65
CA VAL A 179 -0.42 -1.60 -22.36
C VAL A 179 -1.80 -1.35 -22.97
N HIS A 180 -2.41 -2.35 -23.61
CA HIS A 180 -3.77 -2.24 -24.15
C HIS A 180 -4.79 -1.97 -23.04
N ALA A 181 -4.69 -2.69 -21.92
CA ALA A 181 -5.58 -2.50 -20.78
C ALA A 181 -5.41 -1.13 -20.10
N LEU A 182 -4.19 -0.58 -20.02
CA LEU A 182 -3.93 0.77 -19.53
C LEU A 182 -4.55 1.83 -20.46
N LYS A 183 -4.35 1.71 -21.78
CA LYS A 183 -4.96 2.62 -22.77
C LYS A 183 -6.49 2.54 -22.74
N ALA A 184 -7.04 1.36 -22.47
CA ALA A 184 -8.48 1.16 -22.32
C ALA A 184 -9.09 1.87 -21.11
N LEU A 185 -8.29 2.36 -20.15
CA LEU A 185 -8.76 3.24 -19.07
C LEU A 185 -9.07 4.67 -19.54
N LYS A 186 -8.71 5.04 -20.78
CA LYS A 186 -8.94 6.39 -21.35
C LYS A 186 -8.41 7.52 -20.45
N LEU A 187 -7.26 7.30 -19.82
CA LEU A 187 -6.54 8.35 -19.10
C LEU A 187 -5.94 9.35 -20.10
N ASP A 188 -5.63 10.57 -19.64
CA ASP A 188 -4.89 11.55 -20.43
C ASP A 188 -3.44 11.10 -20.63
N ILE A 189 -3.21 10.30 -21.66
CA ILE A 189 -1.89 9.73 -21.97
C ILE A 189 -0.86 10.82 -22.26
N GLU A 190 -1.26 11.91 -22.90
CA GLU A 190 -0.35 13.02 -23.21
C GLU A 190 0.00 13.80 -21.94
N GLY A 191 -0.96 14.08 -21.08
CA GLY A 191 -0.70 14.67 -19.76
C GLY A 191 0.20 13.79 -18.88
N LEU A 192 0.03 12.47 -18.91
CA LEU A 192 0.91 11.53 -18.21
C LEU A 192 2.33 11.50 -18.80
N ARG A 193 2.44 11.52 -20.13
CA ARG A 193 3.74 11.62 -20.83
C ARG A 193 4.45 12.91 -20.44
N GLN A 194 3.75 14.03 -20.42
CA GLN A 194 4.30 15.31 -19.97
C GLN A 194 4.70 15.26 -18.50
N SER A 195 3.88 14.65 -17.64
CA SER A 195 4.19 14.52 -16.21
C SER A 195 5.47 13.73 -15.93
N LEU A 196 5.79 12.73 -16.77
CA LEU A 196 7.03 11.95 -16.65
C LEU A 196 8.21 12.56 -17.45
N GLY A 197 7.94 13.20 -18.58
CA GLY A 197 8.91 13.89 -19.44
C GLY A 197 9.81 12.98 -20.28
N ARG A 198 10.40 11.94 -19.70
CA ARG A 198 11.39 11.03 -20.33
C ARG A 198 11.12 9.56 -19.97
N PRO A 199 11.54 8.58 -20.79
CA PRO A 199 11.38 7.16 -20.47
C PRO A 199 12.13 6.77 -19.20
N ILE A 200 11.79 5.62 -18.62
CA ILE A 200 12.35 5.12 -17.36
C ILE A 200 13.44 4.09 -17.64
N LYS A 201 14.56 4.21 -16.91
CA LYS A 201 15.60 3.18 -16.80
C LYS A 201 15.72 2.71 -15.35
N ILE A 202 16.07 1.45 -15.14
CA ILE A 202 16.07 0.83 -13.80
C ILE A 202 17.50 0.51 -13.35
N ALA A 203 17.77 0.78 -12.08
CA ALA A 203 18.88 0.22 -11.31
C ALA A 203 18.34 -0.49 -10.06
N TRP A 204 19.15 -1.33 -9.44
CA TRP A 204 18.85 -2.03 -8.20
C TRP A 204 19.93 -1.72 -7.17
N ALA A 205 19.48 -1.49 -5.94
CA ALA A 205 20.34 -1.30 -4.79
C ALA A 205 19.96 -2.27 -3.68
N ASN A 206 20.94 -2.97 -3.14
CA ASN A 206 20.79 -3.76 -1.93
C ASN A 206 22.14 -3.82 -1.20
N ARG A 207 22.15 -4.41 -0.02
CA ARG A 207 23.34 -4.48 0.85
C ARG A 207 24.53 -5.26 0.27
N THR A 208 24.34 -5.96 -0.84
CA THR A 208 25.37 -6.78 -1.49
C THR A 208 25.88 -6.14 -2.77
N TYR A 209 25.04 -5.41 -3.51
CA TYR A 209 25.44 -4.77 -4.76
C TYR A 209 24.58 -3.56 -5.12
N LEU A 210 25.18 -2.71 -5.96
CA LEU A 210 24.50 -1.78 -6.84
C LEU A 210 24.59 -2.33 -8.26
N TYR A 211 23.50 -2.30 -9.03
CA TYR A 211 23.50 -2.81 -10.40
C TYR A 211 22.52 -2.06 -11.30
N PRO A 212 22.92 -1.68 -12.52
CA PRO A 212 24.32 -1.55 -12.94
C PRO A 212 25.05 -0.55 -12.03
N ASP A 213 26.32 -0.80 -11.75
CA ASP A 213 27.13 0.01 -10.82
C ASP A 213 27.61 1.33 -11.44
N ASP A 214 27.55 1.45 -12.77
CA ASP A 214 27.90 2.62 -13.56
C ASP A 214 26.70 3.49 -13.95
N LEU A 215 25.48 3.10 -13.53
CA LEU A 215 24.25 3.76 -13.95
C LEU A 215 23.86 4.91 -13.02
N HIS A 216 24.09 6.14 -13.45
CA HIS A 216 23.68 7.35 -12.72
C HIS A 216 22.57 8.12 -13.45
N LYS A 217 22.04 9.17 -12.80
CA LYS A 217 21.09 10.10 -13.41
C LYS A 217 21.66 10.67 -14.72
N GLY A 218 20.84 10.73 -15.77
CA GLY A 218 21.26 11.22 -17.09
C GLY A 218 20.15 11.95 -17.84
N ASP A 219 20.51 12.57 -18.96
CA ASP A 219 19.59 13.45 -19.70
C ASP A 219 18.61 12.73 -20.64
N GLY A 220 18.76 11.42 -20.85
CA GLY A 220 17.91 10.65 -21.77
C GLY A 220 16.71 9.97 -21.10
N TYR A 221 16.70 9.85 -19.77
CA TYR A 221 15.77 9.01 -19.03
C TYR A 221 15.60 9.48 -17.59
N ASN A 222 14.57 8.97 -16.93
CA ASN A 222 14.40 9.03 -15.48
C ASN A 222 14.96 7.74 -14.85
N LEU A 223 15.88 7.87 -13.89
CA LEU A 223 16.49 6.71 -13.23
C LEU A 223 15.64 6.25 -12.04
N PHE A 224 15.11 5.03 -12.11
CA PHE A 224 14.39 4.39 -11.01
C PHE A 224 15.34 3.41 -10.32
N VAL A 225 15.77 3.73 -9.11
CA VAL A 225 16.60 2.84 -8.31
C VAL A 225 15.70 2.04 -7.37
N LEU A 226 15.71 0.72 -7.50
CA LEU A 226 14.88 -0.18 -6.71
C LEU A 226 15.69 -0.69 -5.52
N CYS A 227 15.46 -0.09 -4.35
CA CYS A 227 16.26 -0.27 -3.16
C CYS A 227 15.61 -1.27 -2.19
N SER A 228 16.21 -2.46 -2.06
CA SER A 228 15.89 -3.41 -0.98
C SER A 228 16.69 -3.04 0.26
N ALA A 229 16.03 -2.44 1.27
CA ALA A 229 16.69 -1.84 2.41
C ALA A 229 17.46 -2.85 3.29
N SER A 230 16.88 -4.03 3.50
CA SER A 230 17.38 -4.99 4.49
C SER A 230 18.48 -5.90 3.95
N LYS A 231 19.44 -6.22 4.83
CA LYS A 231 20.47 -7.23 4.59
C LYS A 231 19.81 -8.61 4.46
N ARG A 232 20.29 -9.41 3.51
CA ARG A 232 19.88 -10.82 3.36
C ARG A 232 20.50 -11.68 4.47
N VAL A 233 19.67 -12.35 5.25
CA VAL A 233 20.08 -13.30 6.28
C VAL A 233 19.86 -14.72 5.76
N HIS A 234 20.93 -15.53 5.69
CA HIS A 234 20.89 -16.87 5.09
C HIS A 234 20.47 -17.97 6.08
N GLY A 235 20.35 -17.65 7.38
CA GLY A 235 20.01 -18.57 8.47
C GLY A 235 18.85 -18.09 9.35
N ALA A 236 18.77 -18.59 10.59
CA ALA A 236 17.79 -18.12 11.57
C ALA A 236 18.22 -16.75 12.14
N GLU A 237 17.28 -15.84 12.32
CA GLU A 237 17.55 -14.45 12.79
C GLU A 237 18.36 -14.38 14.11
N MET A 238 18.31 -15.45 14.92
CA MET A 238 19.13 -15.62 16.12
C MET A 238 20.64 -15.59 15.87
N SER A 239 21.11 -15.86 14.65
CA SER A 239 22.55 -15.88 14.32
C SER A 239 23.14 -14.50 14.00
N GLU A 240 22.31 -13.46 13.90
CA GLU A 240 22.73 -12.12 13.44
C GLU A 240 22.83 -11.09 14.58
N GLY A 241 23.05 -11.55 15.81
CA GLY A 241 23.28 -10.65 16.95
C GLY A 241 22.09 -9.73 17.27
N GLY A 242 20.86 -10.18 16.97
CA GLY A 242 19.64 -9.40 17.16
C GLY A 242 19.18 -8.60 15.94
N TYR A 243 19.91 -8.63 14.81
CA TYR A 243 19.41 -8.04 13.56
C TYR A 243 18.29 -8.89 12.95
N ILE A 244 17.23 -8.22 12.48
CA ILE A 244 16.07 -8.83 11.85
C ILE A 244 15.92 -8.27 10.44
N GLN A 245 16.10 -9.14 9.46
CA GLN A 245 15.87 -8.82 8.06
C GLN A 245 14.40 -8.42 7.84
N GLY A 246 14.16 -7.29 7.18
CA GLY A 246 12.81 -6.86 6.80
C GLY A 246 11.95 -6.56 8.02
N ALA A 247 12.53 -5.99 9.07
CA ALA A 247 11.86 -5.73 10.34
C ALA A 247 10.56 -4.92 10.19
N GLY A 248 10.53 -3.95 9.26
CA GLY A 248 9.35 -3.13 8.94
C GLY A 248 8.26 -3.84 8.11
N ASP A 249 8.52 -5.00 7.51
CA ASP A 249 7.47 -5.78 6.85
C ASP A 249 6.53 -6.43 7.88
N ASP A 250 5.32 -6.85 7.49
CA ASP A 250 4.21 -7.32 8.37
C ASP A 250 4.24 -6.74 9.81
N SER A 251 4.34 -5.41 9.93
CA SER A 251 4.52 -4.74 11.21
C SER A 251 3.32 -4.89 12.13
N GLU A 252 2.15 -5.21 11.57
CA GLU A 252 0.92 -5.50 12.29
C GLU A 252 1.07 -6.64 13.31
N SER A 253 2.08 -7.51 13.14
CA SER A 253 2.36 -8.63 14.05
C SER A 253 3.13 -8.27 15.31
N TRP A 254 3.81 -7.12 15.35
CA TRP A 254 4.75 -6.78 16.43
C TRP A 254 4.70 -5.31 16.86
N ALA A 255 4.24 -4.40 16.02
CA ALA A 255 4.40 -2.96 16.24
C ALA A 255 3.46 -2.38 17.32
N HIS A 256 2.53 -3.16 17.87
CA HIS A 256 1.56 -2.68 18.86
C HIS A 256 0.79 -1.40 18.41
N GLY A 257 0.55 -1.27 17.10
CA GLY A 257 -0.09 -0.09 16.50
C GLY A 257 0.87 1.07 16.18
N LEU A 258 2.16 0.97 16.52
CA LEU A 258 3.18 1.94 16.14
C LEU A 258 3.22 2.10 14.62
N THR A 259 3.26 3.35 14.18
CA THR A 259 3.35 3.70 12.75
C THR A 259 4.71 4.32 12.46
N PRO A 260 5.21 4.26 11.20
CA PRO A 260 6.52 4.81 10.87
C PRO A 260 6.70 6.29 11.28
N PRO A 261 5.74 7.21 11.06
CA PRO A 261 5.89 8.59 11.51
C PRO A 261 6.05 8.73 13.02
N VAL A 262 5.29 7.95 13.81
CA VAL A 262 5.41 7.97 15.28
C VAL A 262 6.77 7.42 15.72
N PHE A 263 7.23 6.35 15.07
CA PHE A 263 8.55 5.80 15.33
C PHE A 263 9.65 6.83 15.10
N TRP A 264 9.67 7.47 13.93
CA TRP A 264 10.71 8.44 13.58
C TRP A 264 10.70 9.68 14.50
N GLU A 265 9.51 10.21 14.81
CA GLU A 265 9.35 11.35 15.72
C GLU A 265 9.81 11.04 17.15
N ASN A 266 9.69 9.79 17.60
CA ASN A 266 10.00 9.37 18.97
C ASN A 266 11.18 8.37 19.03
N LYS A 267 12.02 8.34 17.98
CA LYS A 267 13.03 7.31 17.76
C LYS A 267 13.95 7.12 18.97
N SER A 268 14.54 8.21 19.46
CA SER A 268 15.48 8.17 20.58
C SER A 268 14.85 7.62 21.85
N THR A 269 13.62 8.04 22.17
CA THR A 269 12.87 7.54 23.34
C THR A 269 12.58 6.05 23.19
N LEU A 270 12.05 5.63 22.04
CA LEU A 270 11.71 4.23 21.77
C LEU A 270 12.94 3.31 21.81
N LEU A 271 14.08 3.73 21.25
CA LEU A 271 15.30 2.92 21.26
C LEU A 271 15.97 2.83 22.64
N ALA A 272 15.73 3.82 23.52
CA ALA A 272 16.25 3.85 24.88
C ALA A 272 15.34 3.16 25.92
N THR A 273 14.11 2.80 25.54
CA THR A 273 13.15 2.16 26.44
C THR A 273 13.38 0.66 26.51
N ASP A 274 13.26 0.10 27.71
CA ASP A 274 13.38 -1.34 27.92
C ASP A 274 12.21 -2.10 27.27
N GLU A 275 12.47 -3.34 26.83
CA GLU A 275 11.52 -4.15 26.06
C GLU A 275 10.17 -4.35 26.78
N GLU A 276 10.20 -4.44 28.11
CA GLU A 276 9.01 -4.65 28.94
C GLU A 276 8.08 -3.42 28.96
N ASP A 277 8.64 -2.22 28.82
CA ASP A 277 7.91 -0.94 28.88
C ASP A 277 7.47 -0.44 27.49
N LEU A 278 8.08 -0.96 26.42
CA LEU A 278 7.79 -0.56 25.04
C LEU A 278 6.30 -0.63 24.65
N PRO A 279 5.54 -1.69 24.96
CA PRO A 279 4.13 -1.77 24.60
C PRO A 279 3.29 -0.63 25.20
N ASN A 280 3.56 -0.27 26.46
CA ASN A 280 2.84 0.81 27.16
C ASN A 280 3.20 2.18 26.55
N LEU A 281 4.50 2.43 26.36
CA LEU A 281 4.98 3.66 25.73
C LEU A 281 4.40 3.84 24.32
N ILE A 282 4.40 2.79 23.49
CA ILE A 282 3.83 2.83 22.14
C ILE A 282 2.36 3.23 22.21
N GLN A 283 1.59 2.67 23.16
CA GLN A 283 0.18 2.97 23.29
C GLN A 283 -0.06 4.44 23.68
N ASP A 284 0.73 4.97 24.62
CA ASP A 284 0.67 6.38 25.02
C ASP A 284 0.99 7.32 23.85
N LEU A 285 2.01 6.99 23.05
CA LEU A 285 2.40 7.76 21.86
C LEU A 285 1.29 7.79 20.80
N ILE A 286 0.60 6.66 20.58
CA ILE A 286 -0.51 6.58 19.64
C ILE A 286 -1.68 7.45 20.10
N ILE A 287 -2.02 7.42 21.40
CA ILE A 287 -3.08 8.25 21.97
C ILE A 287 -2.73 9.74 21.81
N LYS A 288 -1.48 10.11 22.12
CA LYS A 288 -0.98 11.48 21.95
C LYS A 288 -1.01 11.94 20.49
N GLN A 289 -0.69 11.08 19.52
CA GLN A 289 -0.74 11.46 18.11
C GLN A 289 -2.18 11.55 17.58
N SER A 290 -3.09 10.68 18.03
CA SER A 290 -4.49 10.72 17.60
C SER A 290 -5.24 11.98 18.03
N THR A 291 -4.81 12.62 19.12
CA THR A 291 -5.34 13.91 19.60
C THR A 291 -4.74 15.13 18.88
N GLN A 292 -3.62 14.97 18.17
CA GLN A 292 -2.91 16.08 17.50
C GLN A 292 -3.16 16.20 15.99
N LYS A 293 -3.66 15.17 15.30
CA LYS A 293 -3.87 15.22 13.84
C LYS A 293 -5.21 15.86 13.46
N VAL A 294 -5.19 17.18 13.34
CA VAL A 294 -6.14 17.99 12.55
C VAL A 294 -5.57 18.18 11.14
N GLY A 295 -6.38 17.93 10.10
CA GLY A 295 -6.14 18.48 8.76
C GLY A 295 -5.62 17.51 7.69
N GLN A 296 -6.51 16.75 7.07
CA GLN A 296 -6.40 16.45 5.63
C GLN A 296 -7.68 16.93 4.95
N GLU A 297 -7.56 17.90 4.05
CA GLU A 297 -8.72 18.40 3.28
C GLU A 297 -9.31 17.29 2.40
N ALA A 298 -10.61 17.38 2.12
CA ALA A 298 -11.26 16.44 1.22
C ALA A 298 -10.72 16.60 -0.20
N VAL A 299 -10.61 15.49 -0.92
CA VAL A 299 -10.04 15.46 -2.27
C VAL A 299 -11.16 15.46 -3.29
N LEU A 300 -11.15 16.42 -4.23
CA LEU A 300 -12.05 16.41 -5.39
C LEU A 300 -11.68 15.24 -6.31
N VAL A 301 -12.66 14.46 -6.72
CA VAL A 301 -12.47 13.34 -7.65
C VAL A 301 -12.58 13.87 -9.09
N ALA A 302 -11.47 14.28 -9.67
CA ALA A 302 -11.42 14.71 -11.07
C ALA A 302 -11.79 13.54 -12.02
N PRO A 303 -12.46 13.79 -13.16
CA PRO A 303 -12.83 15.09 -13.74
C PRO A 303 -14.16 15.66 -13.21
N THR A 304 -14.74 15.11 -12.14
CA THR A 304 -15.94 15.71 -11.55
C THR A 304 -15.63 17.09 -10.97
N ARG A 305 -16.68 17.89 -10.74
CA ARG A 305 -16.58 19.26 -10.20
C ARG A 305 -17.15 19.41 -8.81
N ASN A 306 -17.80 18.35 -8.31
CA ASN A 306 -18.62 18.42 -7.11
C ASN A 306 -18.57 17.15 -6.25
N LEU A 307 -17.83 16.10 -6.63
CA LEU A 307 -17.73 14.85 -5.85
C LEU A 307 -16.40 14.77 -5.11
N TYR A 308 -16.46 14.69 -3.79
CA TYR A 308 -15.30 14.73 -2.90
C TYR A 308 -15.20 13.46 -2.06
N ILE A 309 -13.98 13.06 -1.72
CA ILE A 309 -13.68 11.92 -0.85
C ILE A 309 -12.78 12.34 0.30
N SER A 310 -13.10 11.91 1.53
CA SER A 310 -12.28 12.21 2.71
C SER A 310 -12.37 11.14 3.79
N ARG A 311 -11.57 11.32 4.84
CA ARG A 311 -11.65 10.57 6.10
C ARG A 311 -12.68 11.23 7.04
N THR A 312 -13.44 10.43 7.78
CA THR A 312 -14.49 10.93 8.69
C THR A 312 -13.97 11.90 9.76
N SER A 313 -12.77 11.67 10.31
CA SER A 313 -12.18 12.51 11.37
C SER A 313 -11.86 13.95 10.96
N ASN A 314 -12.01 14.30 9.68
CA ASN A 314 -11.68 15.62 9.16
C ASN A 314 -12.91 16.54 9.05
N LEU A 315 -14.07 16.09 9.50
CA LEU A 315 -15.29 16.88 9.47
C LEU A 315 -15.48 17.59 10.82
N PRO A 316 -15.66 18.93 10.84
CA PRO A 316 -16.40 19.57 11.92
C PRO A 316 -17.74 18.86 12.08
N THR A 317 -18.26 18.82 13.31
CA THR A 317 -19.46 18.08 13.71
C THR A 317 -20.68 18.24 12.78
N ASP A 318 -20.77 19.31 11.98
CA ASP A 318 -21.84 19.56 11.01
C ASP A 318 -21.49 19.53 9.51
N GLY A 319 -20.26 19.18 9.11
CA GLY A 319 -19.91 19.11 7.67
C GLY A 319 -19.86 20.47 6.97
N ASP A 320 -19.53 21.53 7.72
CA ASP A 320 -19.32 22.88 7.21
C ASP A 320 -18.37 22.86 6.00
N GLY A 321 -18.90 23.25 4.83
CA GLY A 321 -18.18 23.34 3.57
C GLY A 321 -18.75 22.50 2.41
N TYR A 322 -19.63 21.52 2.68
CA TYR A 322 -20.24 20.69 1.64
C TYR A 322 -21.77 20.68 1.74
N ASP A 323 -22.45 20.66 0.59
CA ASP A 323 -23.93 20.70 0.52
C ASP A 323 -24.57 19.39 0.98
N LEU A 324 -23.91 18.27 0.66
CA LEU A 324 -24.37 16.91 0.92
C LEU A 324 -23.22 16.05 1.47
N VAL A 325 -23.53 15.17 2.43
CA VAL A 325 -22.55 14.26 3.04
C VAL A 325 -23.07 12.83 3.08
N ILE A 326 -22.26 11.86 2.65
CA ILE A 326 -22.48 10.43 2.87
C ILE A 326 -21.38 9.93 3.80
N ASP A 327 -21.74 9.51 5.00
CA ASP A 327 -20.81 8.89 5.95
C ASP A 327 -21.04 7.37 5.96
N CYS A 328 -20.03 6.62 5.52
CA CYS A 328 -20.13 5.17 5.43
C CYS A 328 -20.21 4.50 6.81
N ASN A 329 -19.65 5.10 7.86
CA ASN A 329 -19.50 4.43 9.16
C ASN A 329 -20.45 5.00 10.23
N ALA A 330 -20.85 6.27 10.13
CA ALA A 330 -21.77 6.87 11.09
C ALA A 330 -23.10 6.12 11.16
N THR A 331 -23.65 6.00 12.37
CA THR A 331 -24.92 5.32 12.63
C THR A 331 -26.08 6.11 12.00
N PRO A 332 -27.05 5.45 11.35
CA PRO A 332 -28.27 6.09 10.88
C PRO A 332 -29.01 6.78 12.04
N GLN A 333 -29.30 8.07 11.90
CA GLN A 333 -30.16 8.78 12.85
C GLN A 333 -31.63 8.57 12.46
N GLY A 334 -32.26 7.53 13.00
CA GLY A 334 -33.70 7.29 12.85
C GLY A 334 -34.22 7.16 11.39
N PRO A 335 -35.55 7.12 11.20
CA PRO A 335 -36.17 7.03 9.87
C PRO A 335 -36.06 8.33 9.04
N GLU A 336 -35.78 9.47 9.67
CA GLU A 336 -35.66 10.79 9.03
C GLU A 336 -34.24 11.36 9.21
N GLY A 337 -33.23 10.65 8.68
CA GLY A 337 -31.87 11.20 8.62
C GLY A 337 -31.86 12.63 8.05
N SER A 338 -30.93 13.46 8.52
CA SER A 338 -30.80 14.86 8.07
C SER A 338 -30.94 15.01 6.56
N ALA A 339 -31.73 15.98 6.09
CA ALA A 339 -31.99 16.20 4.66
C ALA A 339 -30.73 16.39 3.81
N LYS A 340 -29.58 16.69 4.42
CA LYS A 340 -28.28 16.88 3.78
C LYS A 340 -27.27 15.76 4.05
N ARG A 341 -27.57 14.81 4.95
CA ARG A 341 -26.61 13.77 5.36
C ARG A 341 -27.21 12.37 5.34
N LEU A 342 -26.53 11.44 4.69
CA LEU A 342 -26.82 10.01 4.70
C LEU A 342 -25.77 9.25 5.51
N ASN A 343 -26.22 8.60 6.59
CA ASN A 343 -25.39 7.74 7.43
C ASN A 343 -25.68 6.26 7.10
N LEU A 344 -24.66 5.50 6.70
CA LEU A 344 -24.85 4.11 6.26
C LEU A 344 -24.76 3.09 7.40
N GLY A 345 -24.00 3.37 8.45
CA GLY A 345 -23.78 2.45 9.57
C GLY A 345 -23.00 1.18 9.20
N CYS A 346 -22.12 1.24 8.20
CA CYS A 346 -21.28 0.11 7.83
C CYS A 346 -20.23 -0.15 8.92
N GLY A 347 -20.02 -1.41 9.28
CA GLY A 347 -18.91 -1.79 10.17
C GLY A 347 -17.54 -1.56 9.54
N SER A 348 -16.47 -1.87 10.26
CA SER A 348 -15.10 -1.76 9.74
C SER A 348 -14.70 -3.01 8.92
N ALA A 349 -13.66 -2.85 8.11
CA ALA A 349 -13.02 -3.92 7.35
C ALA A 349 -14.00 -4.76 6.48
N LYS A 350 -13.82 -6.09 6.44
CA LYS A 350 -14.58 -6.99 5.56
C LYS A 350 -16.09 -6.97 5.82
N LEU A 351 -16.50 -6.78 7.08
CA LEU A 351 -17.92 -6.64 7.44
C LEU A 351 -18.49 -5.37 6.80
N GLY A 352 -17.75 -4.26 6.89
CA GLY A 352 -18.07 -3.00 6.23
C GLY A 352 -18.31 -3.13 4.72
N SER A 353 -17.45 -3.87 4.00
CA SER A 353 -17.64 -4.08 2.56
C SER A 353 -18.98 -4.75 2.23
N ARG A 354 -19.39 -5.75 3.03
CA ARG A 354 -20.67 -6.45 2.85
C ARG A 354 -21.86 -5.55 3.18
N ASP A 355 -21.74 -4.78 4.25
CA ASP A 355 -22.81 -3.87 4.69
C ASP A 355 -22.98 -2.69 3.71
N LEU A 356 -21.87 -2.24 3.11
CA LEU A 356 -21.88 -1.26 2.03
C LEU A 356 -22.72 -1.78 0.86
N ARG A 357 -22.53 -3.04 0.42
CA ARG A 357 -23.34 -3.63 -0.67
C ARG A 357 -24.84 -3.48 -0.44
N LYS A 358 -25.29 -3.74 0.79
CA LYS A 358 -26.72 -3.64 1.18
C LYS A 358 -27.22 -2.20 1.26
N SER A 359 -26.30 -1.25 1.36
CA SER A 359 -26.60 0.18 1.52
C SER A 359 -26.46 0.97 0.23
N LEU A 360 -25.95 0.38 -0.86
CA LEU A 360 -25.72 1.07 -2.12
C LEU A 360 -27.03 1.54 -2.79
N ASP A 361 -28.16 0.86 -2.58
CA ASP A 361 -29.48 1.36 -3.01
C ASP A 361 -29.83 2.67 -2.29
N ARG A 362 -29.60 2.77 -0.98
CA ARG A 362 -29.81 4.00 -0.20
C ARG A 362 -28.91 5.14 -0.70
N VAL A 363 -27.67 4.83 -1.09
CA VAL A 363 -26.75 5.80 -1.69
C VAL A 363 -27.30 6.29 -3.03
N LYS A 364 -27.74 5.37 -3.89
CA LYS A 364 -28.35 5.68 -5.19
C LYS A 364 -29.58 6.58 -5.01
N ASP A 365 -30.49 6.21 -4.12
CA ASP A 365 -31.74 6.96 -3.90
C ASP A 365 -31.47 8.36 -3.35
N PHE A 366 -30.55 8.48 -2.39
CA PHE A 366 -30.16 9.78 -1.83
C PHE A 366 -29.52 10.69 -2.89
N VAL A 367 -28.57 10.16 -3.68
CA VAL A 367 -27.92 10.94 -4.74
C VAL A 367 -28.91 11.34 -5.82
N ASN A 368 -29.80 10.42 -6.22
CA ASN A 368 -30.85 10.71 -7.18
C ASN A 368 -31.79 11.83 -6.68
N ALA A 369 -32.27 11.73 -5.44
CA ALA A 369 -33.20 12.71 -4.87
C ALA A 369 -32.57 14.11 -4.72
N LYS A 370 -31.27 14.20 -4.43
CA LYS A 370 -30.60 15.48 -4.12
C LYS A 370 -29.93 16.10 -5.35
N LEU A 371 -29.06 15.36 -6.03
CA LEU A 371 -28.27 15.91 -7.14
C LEU A 371 -29.04 16.06 -8.46
N VAL A 372 -30.13 15.30 -8.70
CA VAL A 372 -30.98 15.56 -9.88
C VAL A 372 -31.64 16.93 -9.81
N SER A 373 -32.05 17.35 -8.61
CA SER A 373 -32.67 18.66 -8.39
C SER A 373 -31.67 19.82 -8.52
N ASN A 374 -30.41 19.61 -8.12
CA ASN A 374 -29.35 20.61 -8.21
C ASN A 374 -27.98 19.95 -8.43
N PRO A 375 -27.59 19.74 -9.71
CA PRO A 375 -26.33 19.07 -10.07
C PRO A 375 -25.06 19.81 -9.63
N ALA A 376 -25.15 21.09 -9.24
CA ALA A 376 -24.02 21.89 -8.80
C ALA A 376 -23.67 21.67 -7.32
N GLN A 377 -24.54 21.00 -6.55
CA GLN A 377 -24.27 20.72 -5.14
C GLN A 377 -23.04 19.86 -4.97
N SER A 378 -22.23 20.24 -3.99
CA SER A 378 -21.05 19.51 -3.55
C SER A 378 -21.45 18.31 -2.68
N LEU A 379 -20.97 17.12 -3.07
CA LEU A 379 -21.21 15.87 -2.38
C LEU A 379 -19.90 15.32 -1.82
N LEU A 380 -19.82 15.19 -0.50
CA LEU A 380 -18.70 14.58 0.20
C LEU A 380 -19.04 13.15 0.61
N VAL A 381 -18.13 12.20 0.37
CA VAL A 381 -18.23 10.82 0.85
C VAL A 381 -17.08 10.49 1.78
N THR A 382 -17.39 10.01 2.99
CA THR A 382 -16.40 9.73 4.03
C THR A 382 -16.48 8.29 4.56
N CYS A 383 -15.34 7.81 5.05
CA CYS A 383 -15.25 6.61 5.88
C CYS A 383 -14.08 6.74 6.87
N GLU A 384 -13.95 5.80 7.80
CA GLU A 384 -12.92 5.81 8.86
C GLU A 384 -11.49 6.02 8.36
N THR A 385 -11.17 5.51 7.17
CA THR A 385 -9.83 5.62 6.55
C THR A 385 -9.77 6.64 5.42
N GLY A 386 -10.90 6.97 4.79
CA GLY A 386 -10.97 7.72 3.53
C GLY A 386 -10.40 6.98 2.31
N LYS A 387 -10.15 5.66 2.42
CA LYS A 387 -9.40 4.88 1.41
C LYS A 387 -10.13 3.63 0.89
N ASP A 388 -11.17 3.18 1.58
CA ASP A 388 -11.83 1.90 1.31
C ASP A 388 -13.33 2.05 1.02
N LEU A 389 -14.18 2.08 2.06
CA LEU A 389 -15.65 2.12 1.87
C LEU A 389 -16.12 3.37 1.14
N SER A 390 -15.56 4.55 1.49
CA SER A 390 -15.87 5.80 0.78
C SER A 390 -15.48 5.73 -0.69
N ALA A 391 -14.33 5.13 -1.02
CA ALA A 391 -13.93 4.91 -2.41
C ALA A 391 -14.89 3.95 -3.13
N GLY A 392 -15.42 2.93 -2.45
CA GLY A 392 -16.44 2.05 -3.00
C GLY A 392 -17.78 2.76 -3.28
N ALA A 393 -18.23 3.60 -2.35
CA ALA A 393 -19.45 4.41 -2.53
C ALA A 393 -19.29 5.45 -3.64
N VAL A 394 -18.18 6.19 -3.66
CA VAL A 394 -17.82 7.13 -4.74
C VAL A 394 -17.79 6.41 -6.08
N LEU A 395 -17.20 5.20 -6.15
CA LEU A 395 -17.16 4.42 -7.39
C LEU A 395 -18.55 4.07 -7.90
N ALA A 396 -19.46 3.65 -7.02
CA ALA A 396 -20.85 3.37 -7.39
C ALA A 396 -21.54 4.64 -7.90
N ILE A 397 -21.34 5.78 -7.24
CA ILE A 397 -21.90 7.08 -7.63
C ILE A 397 -21.39 7.50 -9.02
N LEU A 398 -20.07 7.42 -9.25
CA LEU A 398 -19.45 7.74 -10.55
C LEU A 398 -20.05 6.88 -11.67
N CYS A 399 -20.17 5.57 -11.44
CA CYS A 399 -20.70 4.66 -12.45
C CYS A 399 -22.17 4.91 -12.77
N LEU A 400 -22.99 5.27 -11.76
CA LEU A 400 -24.43 5.42 -11.90
C LEU A 400 -24.87 6.80 -12.42
N PHE A 401 -24.10 7.86 -12.17
CA PHE A 401 -24.60 9.23 -12.32
C PHE A 401 -23.73 10.17 -13.15
N TYR A 402 -22.50 9.79 -13.52
CA TYR A 402 -21.54 10.67 -14.19
C TYR A 402 -21.18 10.18 -15.60
N ASP A 403 -21.16 11.10 -16.57
CA ASP A 403 -20.68 10.81 -17.92
C ASP A 403 -19.14 10.75 -17.99
N ASP A 404 -18.59 10.44 -19.17
CA ASP A 404 -17.15 10.30 -19.40
C ASP A 404 -16.37 11.62 -19.23
N ASN A 405 -17.05 12.77 -19.15
CA ASN A 405 -16.44 14.08 -18.91
C ASN A 405 -16.53 14.52 -17.43
N GLY A 406 -17.06 13.66 -16.55
CA GLY A 406 -17.24 13.98 -15.13
C GLY A 406 -18.42 14.92 -14.87
N LYS A 407 -19.36 15.06 -15.81
CA LYS A 407 -20.60 15.81 -15.60
C LYS A 407 -21.67 14.90 -15.00
N PHE A 408 -22.37 15.39 -13.99
CA PHE A 408 -23.55 14.71 -13.47
C PHE A 408 -24.66 14.73 -14.53
N VAL A 409 -25.18 13.55 -14.88
CA VAL A 409 -26.23 13.36 -15.91
C VAL A 409 -27.48 12.64 -15.38
N GLY A 410 -27.53 12.36 -14.07
CA GLY A 410 -28.60 11.59 -13.46
C GLY A 410 -28.43 10.07 -13.66
N PRO A 411 -29.40 9.26 -13.20
CA PRO A 411 -29.32 7.80 -13.28
C PRO A 411 -29.08 7.31 -14.72
N GLN A 412 -28.05 6.49 -14.90
CA GLN A 412 -27.72 5.90 -16.18
C GLN A 412 -28.22 4.46 -16.26
N SER A 413 -28.80 4.11 -17.41
CA SER A 413 -29.22 2.73 -17.76
C SER A 413 -28.17 1.98 -18.59
N GLN A 414 -26.97 2.54 -18.73
CA GLN A 414 -25.90 1.91 -19.51
C GLN A 414 -25.44 0.59 -18.88
N TYR A 415 -25.08 -0.36 -19.73
CA TYR A 415 -24.49 -1.62 -19.28
C TYR A 415 -23.12 -1.37 -18.64
N MET A 416 -22.99 -1.69 -17.36
CA MET A 416 -21.75 -1.48 -16.60
C MET A 416 -20.97 -2.78 -16.55
N ASP A 417 -19.96 -2.89 -17.41
CA ASP A 417 -19.02 -4.00 -17.35
C ASP A 417 -17.83 -3.72 -16.42
N LYS A 418 -16.94 -4.71 -16.27
CA LYS A 418 -15.75 -4.55 -15.42
C LYS A 418 -14.78 -3.49 -15.97
N GLN A 419 -14.76 -3.24 -17.27
CA GLN A 419 -13.87 -2.26 -17.88
C GLN A 419 -14.34 -0.85 -17.55
N PHE A 420 -15.64 -0.58 -17.69
CA PHE A 420 -16.27 0.67 -17.31
C PHE A 420 -16.03 1.00 -15.82
N ILE A 421 -16.25 0.03 -14.93
CA ILE A 421 -16.02 0.22 -13.50
C ILE A 421 -14.53 0.50 -13.20
N ARG A 422 -13.60 -0.16 -13.91
CA ARG A 422 -12.16 0.12 -13.77
C ARG A 422 -11.78 1.51 -14.25
N GLN A 423 -12.37 1.99 -15.34
CA GLN A 423 -12.18 3.36 -15.82
C GLN A 423 -12.61 4.38 -14.75
N ARG A 424 -13.77 4.19 -14.11
CA ARG A 424 -14.24 5.08 -13.04
C ARG A 424 -13.40 4.97 -11.76
N LEU A 425 -12.90 3.79 -11.44
CA LEU A 425 -11.96 3.62 -10.31
C LEU A 425 -10.64 4.36 -10.57
N ALA A 426 -10.16 4.37 -11.81
CA ALA A 426 -8.93 5.06 -12.16
C ALA A 426 -9.00 6.56 -11.82
N TRP A 427 -10.15 7.21 -12.01
CA TRP A 427 -10.39 8.61 -11.63
C TRP A 427 -10.20 8.88 -10.14
N ILE A 428 -10.64 7.94 -9.29
CA ILE A 428 -10.47 8.05 -7.84
C ILE A 428 -8.98 7.90 -7.47
N VAL A 429 -8.32 6.88 -8.02
CA VAL A 429 -6.91 6.55 -7.73
C VAL A 429 -5.95 7.63 -8.26
N THR A 430 -6.29 8.29 -9.37
CA THR A 430 -5.53 9.43 -9.90
C THR A 430 -5.74 10.70 -9.10
N SER A 431 -6.92 10.90 -8.50
CA SER A 431 -7.22 12.09 -7.71
C SER A 431 -6.70 11.98 -6.28
N LYS A 432 -6.84 10.81 -5.66
CA LYS A 432 -6.42 10.52 -4.29
C LYS A 432 -5.51 9.29 -4.27
N HIS A 433 -4.21 9.53 -4.31
CA HIS A 433 -3.19 8.49 -4.54
C HIS A 433 -3.06 7.43 -3.43
N ASP A 434 -3.50 7.74 -2.22
CA ASP A 434 -3.48 6.80 -1.10
C ASP A 434 -4.78 5.99 -0.96
N VAL A 435 -5.74 6.14 -1.89
CA VAL A 435 -6.93 5.28 -2.00
C VAL A 435 -6.51 3.88 -2.42
N ASN A 436 -7.01 2.88 -1.68
CA ASN A 436 -6.69 1.47 -1.92
C ASN A 436 -7.87 0.60 -1.46
N PRO A 437 -9.00 0.61 -2.20
CA PRO A 437 -10.18 -0.12 -1.81
C PRO A 437 -9.89 -1.62 -1.79
N SER A 438 -10.39 -2.28 -0.74
CA SER A 438 -10.18 -3.69 -0.52
C SER A 438 -10.84 -4.53 -1.62
N ARG A 439 -10.35 -5.76 -1.80
CA ARG A 439 -10.96 -6.69 -2.76
C ARG A 439 -12.43 -6.95 -2.44
N SER A 440 -12.80 -7.02 -1.16
CA SER A 440 -14.19 -7.20 -0.72
C SER A 440 -15.07 -5.99 -1.07
N THR A 441 -14.56 -4.77 -0.91
CA THR A 441 -15.27 -3.54 -1.30
C THR A 441 -15.53 -3.52 -2.79
N LEU A 442 -14.52 -3.78 -3.62
CA LEU A 442 -14.69 -3.81 -5.07
C LEU A 442 -15.58 -4.96 -5.55
N GLN A 443 -15.52 -6.14 -4.91
CA GLN A 443 -16.46 -7.23 -5.18
C GLN A 443 -17.90 -6.82 -4.86
N SER A 444 -18.11 -6.10 -3.77
CA SER A 444 -19.42 -5.60 -3.34
C SER A 444 -19.99 -4.58 -4.33
N VAL A 445 -19.17 -3.62 -4.77
CA VAL A 445 -19.55 -2.63 -5.78
C VAL A 445 -19.83 -3.30 -7.14
N ASN A 446 -18.94 -4.18 -7.62
CA ASN A 446 -19.17 -4.91 -8.87
C ASN A 446 -20.45 -5.75 -8.81
N ALA A 447 -20.69 -6.43 -7.68
CA ALA A 447 -21.86 -7.27 -7.52
C ALA A 447 -23.17 -6.46 -7.38
N PHE A 448 -23.08 -5.15 -7.15
CA PHE A 448 -24.23 -4.23 -7.18
C PHE A 448 -24.41 -3.65 -8.59
N LEU A 449 -23.35 -3.06 -9.17
CA LEU A 449 -23.41 -2.40 -10.48
C LEU A 449 -23.64 -3.35 -11.66
N MET A 450 -23.14 -4.59 -11.55
CA MET A 450 -23.26 -5.59 -12.62
C MET A 450 -24.47 -6.52 -12.44
N GLN A 451 -25.35 -6.26 -11.46
CA GLN A 451 -26.63 -6.97 -11.37
C GLN A 451 -27.43 -6.69 -12.64
N ARG A 452 -27.95 -7.76 -13.28
CA ARG A 452 -28.84 -7.59 -14.43
C ARG A 452 -30.13 -6.94 -13.93
N PRO A 453 -30.75 -6.03 -14.72
CA PRO A 453 -32.13 -5.63 -14.45
C PRO A 453 -32.98 -6.90 -14.38
N ASP A 454 -33.79 -7.02 -13.33
CA ASP A 454 -34.84 -8.04 -13.30
C ASP A 454 -35.72 -7.80 -14.54
N TYR A 455 -35.71 -8.76 -15.46
CA TYR A 455 -36.50 -8.73 -16.70
C TYR A 455 -37.97 -8.94 -16.43
#